data_AF-A0A6G1YLW5-F1
#
_entry.id   AF-A0A6G1YLW5-F1
#
_cell.length_a   1.000
_cell.length_b   1.000
_cell.length_c   1.000
_cell.angle_alpha   90.00
_cell.angle_beta   90.00
_cell.angle_gamma   90.00
#
_symmetry.space_group_name_H-M   'P 1'
#
loop_
_entity.id
_entity.type
_entity.pdbx_description
1 polymer ?
#
loop_
_entity_poly.entity_id
_entity_poly.type
_entity_poly.pdbx_seq_one_letter_code
_entity_poly.pdbx_strand_id
1 'polypeptide(L)'
;MRVNIDLDEHIVATLPKIWGYELGFMGFFNKTKEGILALTNKQIIFIPEWVFVTPKEREQKYFNEDQAKVTRINGYSEAQLDEDISKYSKSLLVPLESVTSVDSVTLRKVNFLRIKFNAKHKTRTYDFGIAKTLTNYPIRQPLQFYSLDWAAWIKLIKAYLPN
;
A
#
# COMPACT_ATOMS: atom_id res chain seq x y z
N MET A 1 3.67 -17.62 -17.00
CA MET A 1 3.12 -16.52 -17.82
C MET A 1 2.40 -15.58 -16.85
N ARG A 2 2.62 -14.27 -16.92
CA ARG A 2 1.92 -13.32 -16.03
C ARG A 2 0.45 -13.20 -16.44
N VAL A 3 -0.45 -13.03 -15.49
CA VAL A 3 -1.91 -13.07 -15.71
C VAL A 3 -2.61 -11.75 -15.35
N ASN A 4 -2.15 -11.05 -14.33
CA ASN A 4 -2.80 -9.87 -13.74
C ASN A 4 -2.11 -8.55 -14.06
N ILE A 5 -0.80 -8.58 -14.31
CA ILE A 5 -0.02 -7.42 -14.74
C ILE A 5 0.51 -7.63 -16.16
N ASP A 6 0.64 -6.53 -16.89
CA ASP A 6 1.12 -6.58 -18.27
C ASP A 6 2.60 -6.99 -18.36
N LEU A 7 3.06 -7.40 -19.54
CA LEU A 7 4.45 -7.79 -19.76
C LEU A 7 5.43 -6.61 -19.66
N ASP A 8 5.00 -5.41 -20.05
CA ASP A 8 5.75 -4.15 -19.94
C ASP A 8 5.54 -3.46 -18.58
N GLU A 9 4.66 -4.00 -17.73
CA GLU A 9 4.48 -3.55 -16.37
C GLU A 9 5.66 -4.00 -15.49
N HIS A 10 6.29 -3.05 -14.81
CA HIS A 10 7.43 -3.29 -13.94
C HIS A 10 7.25 -2.57 -12.60
N ILE A 11 7.79 -3.18 -11.55
CA ILE A 11 7.76 -2.62 -10.21
C ILE A 11 8.62 -1.36 -10.21
N VAL A 12 8.11 -0.28 -9.64
CA VAL A 12 8.85 0.96 -9.38
C VAL A 12 9.32 0.99 -7.94
N ALA A 13 8.41 0.74 -7.00
CA ALA A 13 8.68 0.70 -5.58
C ALA A 13 7.75 -0.27 -4.84
N THR A 14 8.20 -0.83 -3.73
CA THR A 14 7.38 -1.63 -2.81
C THR A 14 7.66 -1.29 -1.36
N LEU A 15 6.62 -1.38 -0.53
CA LEU A 15 6.65 -1.11 0.90
C LEU A 15 5.88 -2.21 1.64
N PRO A 16 6.57 -3.09 2.39
CA PRO A 16 5.93 -4.10 3.21
C PRO A 16 5.36 -3.48 4.50
N LYS A 17 4.62 -4.29 5.28
CA LYS A 17 4.04 -3.90 6.59
C LYS A 17 2.98 -2.79 6.49
N ILE A 18 2.40 -2.60 5.31
CA ILE A 18 1.39 -1.57 5.08
C ILE A 18 0.02 -2.09 5.49
N TRP A 19 -0.75 -1.23 6.11
CA TRP A 19 -2.15 -1.45 6.43
C TRP A 19 -2.99 -0.57 5.53
N GLY A 20 -3.84 -1.19 4.71
CA GLY A 20 -4.83 -0.49 3.89
C GLY A 20 -6.19 -0.44 4.58
N TYR A 21 -6.77 0.75 4.67
CA TYR A 21 -8.13 0.98 5.15
C TYR A 21 -8.97 1.64 4.06
N GLU A 22 -10.03 0.97 3.64
CA GLU A 22 -11.03 1.60 2.79
C GLU A 22 -11.91 2.55 3.61
N LEU A 23 -12.04 3.81 3.19
CA LEU A 23 -12.95 4.76 3.83
C LEU A 23 -14.39 4.58 3.32
N GLY A 24 -15.36 4.69 4.23
CA GLY A 24 -16.80 4.67 3.93
C GLY A 24 -17.52 3.43 4.47
N PHE A 25 -18.80 3.27 4.10
CA PHE A 25 -19.68 2.20 4.62
C PHE A 25 -19.15 0.77 4.39
N MET A 26 -18.44 0.54 3.29
CA MET A 26 -17.80 -0.77 3.01
C MET A 26 -16.57 -1.04 3.90
N GLY A 27 -15.88 0.02 4.36
CA GLY A 27 -14.72 -0.09 5.25
C GLY A 27 -15.05 -0.65 6.63
N PHE A 28 -16.30 -0.52 7.08
CA PHE A 28 -16.75 -1.01 8.39
C PHE A 28 -16.81 -2.55 8.46
N PHE A 29 -16.98 -3.23 7.31
CA PHE A 29 -17.06 -4.69 7.23
C PHE A 29 -15.75 -5.34 6.75
N ASN A 30 -14.80 -4.54 6.25
CA ASN A 30 -13.56 -5.05 5.68
C ASN A 30 -12.49 -5.18 6.76
N LYS A 31 -12.17 -6.45 7.11
CA LYS A 31 -11.05 -6.82 7.99
C LYS A 31 -9.76 -6.25 7.40
N THR A 32 -9.22 -5.22 8.03
CA THR A 32 -7.90 -4.64 7.75
C THR A 32 -6.83 -5.71 7.94
N LYS A 33 -5.99 -5.92 6.93
CA LYS A 33 -4.86 -6.84 7.00
C LYS A 33 -3.57 -6.09 6.67
N GLU A 34 -2.50 -6.50 7.34
CA GLU A 34 -1.14 -6.13 6.96
C GLU A 34 -0.82 -6.70 5.58
N GLY A 35 -0.07 -5.94 4.79
CA GLY A 35 0.15 -6.21 3.39
C GLY A 35 1.41 -5.56 2.83
N ILE A 36 1.54 -5.67 1.52
CA ILE A 36 2.54 -5.03 0.68
C ILE A 36 1.83 -3.96 -0.15
N LEU A 37 2.33 -2.73 -0.13
CA LEU A 37 1.99 -1.70 -1.10
C LEU A 37 3.04 -1.71 -2.20
N ALA A 38 2.64 -1.91 -3.44
CA ALA A 38 3.48 -1.85 -4.61
C ALA A 38 3.02 -0.72 -5.54
N LEU A 39 3.97 0.02 -6.07
CA LEU A 39 3.78 0.93 -7.19
C LEU A 39 4.48 0.30 -8.40
N THR A 40 3.74 0.10 -9.47
CA THR A 40 4.28 -0.20 -10.79
C THR A 40 4.24 1.06 -11.65
N ASN A 41 4.77 0.98 -12.87
CA ASN A 41 4.64 2.05 -13.86
C ASN A 41 3.21 2.25 -14.39
N LYS A 42 2.26 1.36 -14.04
CA LYS A 42 0.86 1.41 -14.52
C LYS A 42 -0.19 1.42 -13.41
N GLN A 43 0.13 0.86 -12.24
CA GLN A 43 -0.84 0.57 -11.18
C GLN A 43 -0.26 0.81 -9.79
N ILE A 44 -1.15 1.14 -8.84
CA ILE A 44 -0.90 1.04 -7.41
C ILE A 44 -1.60 -0.22 -6.92
N ILE A 45 -0.83 -1.12 -6.32
CA ILE A 45 -1.27 -2.46 -5.96
C ILE A 45 -1.10 -2.65 -4.45
N PHE A 46 -2.13 -3.10 -3.76
CA PHE A 46 -2.04 -3.50 -2.37
C PHE A 46 -2.42 -4.96 -2.20
N ILE A 47 -1.45 -5.77 -1.76
CA ILE A 47 -1.60 -7.21 -1.52
C ILE A 47 -1.73 -7.43 -0.01
N PRO A 48 -2.82 -8.03 0.50
CA PRO A 48 -3.00 -8.32 1.93
C PRO A 48 -2.19 -9.57 2.37
N GLU A 49 -0.90 -9.59 2.04
CA GLU A 49 0.06 -10.62 2.41
C GLU A 49 0.92 -10.19 3.58
N TRP A 50 1.02 -11.08 4.58
CA TRP A 50 1.95 -10.87 5.67
C TRP A 50 3.37 -11.20 5.24
N VAL A 51 4.24 -10.20 5.19
CA VAL A 51 5.67 -10.37 4.95
C VAL A 51 6.43 -10.23 6.27
N PHE A 52 7.30 -11.19 6.56
CA PHE A 52 8.24 -11.05 7.67
C PHE A 52 9.34 -10.06 7.28
N VAL A 53 9.55 -9.03 8.12
CA VAL A 53 10.60 -8.02 7.94
C VAL A 53 11.28 -7.83 9.28
N THR A 54 12.61 -7.94 9.33
CA THR A 54 13.35 -7.75 10.57
C THR A 54 13.35 -6.27 10.98
N PRO A 55 13.46 -5.93 12.29
CA PRO A 55 13.52 -4.53 12.73
C PRO A 55 14.65 -3.72 12.06
N LYS A 56 15.79 -4.37 11.81
CA LYS A 56 16.93 -3.74 11.12
C LYS A 56 16.60 -3.40 9.67
N GLU A 57 16.03 -4.34 8.92
CA GLU A 57 15.63 -4.09 7.52
C GLU A 57 14.55 -3.04 7.41
N ARG A 58 13.58 -3.08 8.33
CA ARG A 58 12.53 -2.07 8.47
C ARG A 58 13.14 -0.66 8.50
N GLU A 59 13.97 -0.37 9.49
CA GLU A 59 14.56 0.96 9.71
C GLU A 59 15.53 1.38 8.61
N GLN A 60 16.36 0.44 8.14
CA GLN A 60 17.40 0.77 7.17
C GLN A 60 16.84 0.93 5.75
N LYS A 61 15.86 0.11 5.35
CA LYS A 61 15.41 0.03 3.95
C LYS A 61 14.00 0.56 3.70
N TYR A 62 13.03 0.30 4.58
CA TYR A 62 11.61 0.49 4.26
C TYR A 62 11.00 1.72 4.90
N PHE A 63 11.15 1.89 6.22
CA PHE A 63 10.65 3.04 6.95
C PHE A 63 11.31 3.12 8.33
N ASN A 64 11.63 4.33 8.77
CA ASN A 64 12.07 4.62 10.13
C ASN A 64 10.89 5.18 10.94
N GLU A 65 11.14 5.90 12.03
CA GLU A 65 10.08 6.39 12.91
C GLU A 65 9.22 7.50 12.29
N ASP A 66 9.79 8.24 11.34
CA ASP A 66 9.26 9.50 10.83
C ASP A 66 9.07 9.53 9.31
N GLN A 67 9.61 8.58 8.54
CA GLN A 67 9.56 8.62 7.08
C GLN A 67 9.34 7.23 6.44
N ALA A 68 8.47 7.19 5.42
CA ALA A 68 8.36 6.06 4.51
C ALA A 68 9.39 6.19 3.37
N LYS A 69 10.28 5.20 3.23
CA LYS A 69 11.31 5.18 2.18
C LYS A 69 10.74 4.61 0.89
N VAL A 70 11.23 5.12 -0.24
CA VAL A 70 10.97 4.56 -1.56
C VAL A 70 12.06 3.54 -1.85
N THR A 71 11.70 2.26 -1.87
CA THR A 71 12.63 1.16 -2.12
C THR A 71 11.91 0.02 -2.83
N ARG A 72 12.60 -1.09 -3.09
CA ARG A 72 12.00 -2.36 -3.49
C ARG A 72 12.38 -3.44 -2.48
N ILE A 73 11.48 -4.37 -2.24
CA ILE A 73 11.77 -5.61 -1.51
C ILE A 73 12.82 -6.38 -2.32
N ASN A 74 13.94 -6.71 -1.68
CA ASN A 74 15.05 -7.40 -2.33
C ASN A 74 14.60 -8.76 -2.86
N GLY A 75 14.89 -9.04 -4.13
CA GLY A 75 14.52 -10.30 -4.78
C GLY A 75 13.03 -10.41 -5.12
N TYR A 76 12.23 -9.36 -4.86
CA TYR A 76 10.82 -9.32 -5.23
C TYR A 76 10.64 -8.93 -6.70
N SER A 77 10.23 -9.88 -7.52
CA SER A 77 10.07 -9.70 -8.97
C SER A 77 8.62 -9.47 -9.38
N GLU A 78 8.42 -8.98 -10.59
CA GLU A 78 7.10 -8.83 -11.20
C GLU A 78 6.35 -10.17 -11.30
N ALA A 79 7.06 -11.28 -11.51
CA ALA A 79 6.44 -12.61 -11.54
C ALA A 79 5.88 -13.02 -10.17
N GLN A 80 6.59 -12.67 -9.08
CA GLN A 80 6.10 -12.89 -7.72
C GLN A 80 4.94 -11.97 -7.39
N LEU A 81 5.01 -10.70 -7.78
CA LEU A 81 3.88 -9.77 -7.67
C LEU A 81 2.62 -10.31 -8.34
N ASP A 82 2.75 -10.83 -9.56
CA ASP A 82 1.64 -11.43 -10.30
C ASP A 82 1.07 -12.69 -9.62
N GLU A 83 1.94 -13.54 -9.09
CA GLU A 83 1.56 -14.73 -8.33
C GLU A 83 0.82 -14.36 -7.04
N ASP A 84 1.32 -13.36 -6.30
CA ASP A 84 0.69 -12.88 -5.07
C ASP A 84 -0.68 -12.27 -5.35
N ILE A 85 -0.84 -11.48 -6.43
CA ILE A 85 -2.15 -10.97 -6.84
C ILE A 85 -3.13 -12.13 -7.08
N SER A 86 -2.68 -13.18 -7.77
CA SER A 86 -3.48 -14.38 -8.05
C SER A 86 -3.87 -15.14 -6.77
N LYS A 87 -2.93 -15.25 -5.82
CA LYS A 87 -3.09 -15.96 -4.55
C LYS A 87 -4.01 -15.21 -3.58
N TYR A 88 -3.94 -13.88 -3.57
CA TYR A 88 -4.70 -13.03 -2.66
C TYR A 88 -5.85 -12.33 -3.39
N SER A 89 -7.02 -12.98 -3.44
CA SER A 89 -8.24 -12.47 -4.10
C SER A 89 -8.78 -11.13 -3.58
N LYS A 90 -8.27 -10.66 -2.44
CA LYS A 90 -8.59 -9.35 -1.86
C LYS A 90 -7.55 -8.27 -2.19
N SER A 91 -6.61 -8.56 -3.08
CA SER A 91 -5.66 -7.58 -3.58
C SER A 91 -6.41 -6.43 -4.23
N LEU A 92 -5.99 -5.21 -3.92
CA LEU A 92 -6.51 -4.00 -4.52
C LEU A 92 -5.58 -3.64 -5.68
N LEU A 93 -6.14 -3.57 -6.89
CA LEU A 93 -5.45 -3.08 -8.08
C LEU A 93 -6.08 -1.73 -8.45
N VAL A 94 -5.25 -0.68 -8.46
CA VAL A 94 -5.66 0.68 -8.80
C VAL A 94 -4.87 1.15 -10.02
N PRO A 95 -5.47 1.15 -11.22
CA PRO A 95 -4.84 1.76 -12.39
C PRO A 95 -4.51 3.23 -12.12
N LEU A 96 -3.31 3.68 -12.48
CA LEU A 96 -2.86 5.05 -12.24
C LEU A 96 -3.76 6.08 -12.94
N GLU A 97 -4.29 5.74 -14.11
CA GLU A 97 -5.28 6.53 -14.84
C GLU A 97 -6.60 6.76 -14.08
N SER A 98 -6.94 5.88 -13.14
CA SER A 98 -8.15 6.01 -12.34
C SER A 98 -7.96 6.88 -11.10
N VAL A 99 -6.70 7.21 -10.75
CA VAL A 99 -6.35 7.95 -9.54
C VAL A 99 -6.73 9.42 -9.71
N THR A 100 -7.54 9.92 -8.78
CA THR A 100 -8.00 11.31 -8.77
C THR A 100 -7.24 12.17 -7.77
N SER A 101 -6.74 11.59 -6.68
CA SER A 101 -5.88 12.31 -5.73
C SER A 101 -4.96 11.37 -4.94
N VAL A 102 -3.79 11.89 -4.57
CA VAL A 102 -2.79 11.22 -3.74
C VAL A 102 -2.22 12.24 -2.78
N ASP A 103 -2.52 12.08 -1.50
CA ASP A 103 -2.29 13.10 -0.47
C ASP A 103 -1.83 12.48 0.84
N SER A 104 -1.17 13.27 1.68
CA SER A 104 -0.93 12.91 3.09
C SER A 104 -2.07 13.49 3.92
N VAL A 105 -2.72 12.67 4.74
CA VAL A 105 -3.81 13.11 5.62
C VAL A 105 -3.50 12.77 7.06
N THR A 106 -3.57 13.79 7.93
CA THR A 106 -3.39 13.61 9.37
C THR A 106 -4.71 13.31 10.06
N LEU A 107 -4.82 12.15 10.69
CA LEU A 107 -5.96 11.73 11.53
C LEU A 107 -5.45 11.34 12.91
N ARG A 108 -6.00 11.93 13.98
CA ARG A 108 -5.61 11.63 15.38
C ARG A 108 -4.09 11.68 15.62
N LYS A 109 -3.42 12.69 15.05
CA LYS A 109 -1.95 12.89 15.09
C LYS A 109 -1.12 11.82 14.35
N VAL A 110 -1.73 11.08 13.44
CA VAL A 110 -1.06 10.10 12.57
C VAL A 110 -1.24 10.50 11.12
N ASN A 111 -0.15 10.51 10.36
CA ASN A 111 -0.18 10.74 8.92
C ASN A 111 -0.41 9.43 8.15
N PHE A 112 -1.41 9.44 7.27
CA PHE A 112 -1.73 8.35 6.35
C PHE A 112 -1.52 8.79 4.90
N LEU A 113 -1.07 7.87 4.06
CA LEU A 113 -1.09 8.04 2.60
C LEU A 113 -2.51 7.77 2.11
N ARG A 114 -3.20 8.80 1.65
CA ARG A 114 -4.56 8.69 1.10
C ARG A 114 -4.51 8.63 -0.42
N ILE A 115 -5.16 7.62 -0.98
CA ILE A 115 -5.34 7.47 -2.42
C ILE A 115 -6.84 7.47 -2.73
N LYS A 116 -7.26 8.41 -3.57
CA LYS A 116 -8.60 8.47 -4.14
C LYS A 116 -8.56 8.05 -5.60
N PHE A 117 -9.51 7.21 -6.01
CA PHE A 117 -9.57 6.71 -7.37
C PHE A 117 -11.00 6.37 -7.77
N ASN A 118 -11.27 6.36 -9.06
CA ASN A 118 -12.55 5.98 -9.63
C ASN A 118 -12.57 4.48 -9.93
N ALA A 119 -13.39 3.73 -9.21
CA ALA A 119 -13.59 2.32 -9.45
C ALA A 119 -14.97 2.10 -10.08
N LYS A 120 -14.98 1.80 -11.38
CA LYS A 120 -16.21 1.61 -12.19
C LYS A 120 -17.11 2.85 -12.17
N HIS A 121 -18.06 2.91 -11.24
CA HIS A 121 -19.08 3.98 -11.12
C HIS A 121 -19.05 4.69 -9.76
N LYS A 122 -18.06 4.41 -8.90
CA LYS A 122 -17.95 5.04 -7.59
C LYS A 122 -16.51 5.44 -7.31
N THR A 123 -16.34 6.61 -6.71
CA THR A 123 -15.06 7.01 -6.15
C THR A 123 -14.82 6.22 -4.86
N ARG A 124 -13.68 5.54 -4.80
CA ARG A 124 -13.20 4.84 -3.59
C ARG A 124 -12.03 5.64 -3.01
N THR A 125 -11.86 5.54 -1.70
CA THR A 125 -10.73 6.17 -1.01
C THR A 125 -10.12 5.15 -0.07
N TYR A 126 -8.80 5.03 -0.13
CA TYR A 126 -8.02 4.18 0.76
C TYR A 126 -7.00 5.01 1.52
N ASP A 127 -6.88 4.75 2.82
CA ASP A 127 -5.82 5.25 3.67
C ASP A 127 -4.82 4.13 3.95
N PHE A 128 -3.55 4.41 3.73
CA PHE A 128 -2.44 3.51 4.00
C PHE A 128 -1.61 4.04 5.15
N GLY A 129 -1.31 3.16 6.10
CA GLY A 129 -0.49 3.45 7.26
C GLY A 129 0.38 2.27 7.63
N ILE A 130 1.30 2.47 8.58
CA ILE A 130 2.11 1.38 9.14
C ILE A 130 1.80 1.24 10.62
N ALA A 131 1.34 0.06 11.02
CA ALA A 131 1.03 -0.22 12.42
C ALA A 131 2.31 -0.27 13.26
N LYS A 132 2.31 0.46 14.38
CA LYS A 132 3.38 0.43 15.39
C LYS A 132 3.19 -0.71 16.37
N THR A 133 1.95 -0.95 16.79
CA THR A 133 1.58 -2.01 17.73
C THR A 133 0.29 -2.69 17.29
N LEU A 134 0.24 -4.01 17.43
CA LEU A 134 -0.88 -4.85 17.03
C LEU A 134 -1.50 -5.52 18.26
N THR A 135 -2.83 -5.65 18.28
CA THR A 135 -3.51 -6.51 19.27
C THR A 135 -3.23 -7.98 18.98
N ASN A 136 -3.20 -8.81 20.02
CA ASN A 136 -2.99 -10.24 19.88
C ASN A 136 -4.29 -11.07 19.84
N TYR A 137 -5.46 -10.55 20.24
CA TYR A 137 -6.73 -11.30 20.28
C TYR A 137 -7.98 -10.39 20.26
N PRO A 138 -9.16 -10.84 19.78
CA PRO A 138 -9.40 -12.02 18.92
C PRO A 138 -9.12 -11.76 17.43
N ILE A 139 -8.89 -10.51 17.04
CA ILE A 139 -8.52 -10.11 15.67
C ILE A 139 -7.33 -9.16 15.78
N ARG A 140 -6.25 -9.43 15.03
CA ARG A 140 -5.06 -8.59 14.95
C ARG A 140 -5.43 -7.24 14.34
N GLN A 141 -5.46 -6.20 15.17
CA GLN A 141 -5.86 -4.83 14.84
C GLN A 141 -4.78 -3.83 15.26
N PRO A 142 -4.67 -2.68 14.60
CA PRO A 142 -3.62 -1.70 14.85
C PRO A 142 -4.08 -0.83 16.02
N LEU A 143 -3.35 -0.87 17.13
CA LEU A 143 -3.66 0.04 18.24
C LEU A 143 -3.06 1.43 18.00
N GLN A 144 -1.88 1.43 17.37
CA GLN A 144 -1.12 2.63 17.07
C GLN A 144 -0.50 2.49 15.70
N PHE A 145 -0.32 3.62 15.04
CA PHE A 145 0.34 3.75 13.75
C PHE A 145 1.54 4.68 13.90
N TYR A 146 2.55 4.48 13.07
CA TYR A 146 3.59 5.48 12.87
C TYR A 146 3.00 6.69 12.15
N SER A 147 3.38 7.89 12.57
CA SER A 147 3.07 9.11 11.83
C SER A 147 4.21 9.40 10.87
N LEU A 148 4.14 8.80 9.68
CA LEU A 148 5.21 8.88 8.68
C LEU A 148 5.04 10.08 7.75
N ASP A 149 6.16 10.63 7.29
CA ASP A 149 6.23 11.47 6.11
C ASP A 149 6.10 10.60 4.85
N TRP A 150 5.03 10.87 4.10
CA TRP A 150 4.68 10.20 2.86
C TRP A 150 5.12 11.00 1.62
N ALA A 151 5.77 12.15 1.77
CA ALA A 151 6.07 13.06 0.67
C ALA A 151 6.84 12.39 -0.48
N ALA A 152 7.81 11.52 -0.18
CA ALA A 152 8.57 10.78 -1.20
C ALA A 152 7.67 9.84 -2.01
N TRP A 153 6.77 9.09 -1.34
CA TRP A 153 5.80 8.22 -1.99
C TRP A 153 4.78 9.00 -2.81
N ILE A 154 4.25 10.10 -2.27
CA ILE A 154 3.30 10.97 -2.98
C ILE A 154 3.94 11.54 -4.25
N LYS A 155 5.15 12.09 -4.13
CA LYS A 155 5.90 12.63 -5.27
C LYS A 155 6.15 11.57 -6.33
N LEU A 156 6.54 10.37 -5.91
CA LEU A 156 6.78 9.26 -6.83
C LEU A 156 5.51 8.84 -7.55
N ILE A 157 4.40 8.59 -6.83
CA ILE A 157 3.13 8.20 -7.45
C ILE A 157 2.68 9.27 -8.44
N LYS A 158 2.72 10.55 -8.05
CA LYS A 158 2.34 11.68 -8.92
C LYS A 158 3.19 11.76 -10.20
N ALA A 159 4.46 11.36 -10.15
CA ALA A 159 5.32 11.33 -11.34
C ALA A 159 4.92 10.25 -12.37
N TYR A 160 4.15 9.25 -11.97
CA TYR A 160 3.62 8.21 -12.85
C TYR A 160 2.13 8.37 -13.18
N LEU A 161 1.45 9.38 -12.60
CA LEU A 161 0.08 9.70 -13.02
C LEU A 161 0.10 10.22 -14.45
N PRO A 162 -0.92 9.89 -15.27
CA PRO A 162 -1.05 10.49 -16.59
C PRO A 162 -1.24 12.00 -16.44
N ASN A 163 -0.53 12.76 -17.28
CA ASN A 163 -0.67 14.22 -17.36
C ASN A 163 -2.02 14.64 -17.95
#